data_AF-A0A7X8CSN0-F1
#
_entry.id   AF-A0A7X8CSN0-F1
#
_cell.length_a   1.000
_cell.length_b   1.000
_cell.length_c   1.000
_cell.angle_alpha   90.00
_cell.angle_beta   90.00
_cell.angle_gamma   90.00
#
_symmetry.space_group_name_H-M   'P 1'
#
loop_
_entity.id
_entity.type
_entity.pdbx_description
1 polymer ?
#
loop_
_entity_poly.entity_id
_entity_poly.type
_entity_poly.pdbx_seq_one_letter_code
_entity_poly.pdbx_strand_id
1 'polypeptide(L)' 'TGKVVIKIPVSSLQYWNESKHEWADDPCDIELLVGASAGDIRLKKEVKIK' A
#
# COMPACT_ATOMS: atom_id res chain seq x y z
N THR A 1 4.04 24.53 9.59
CA THR A 1 4.07 23.06 9.44
C THR A 1 3.37 22.71 8.14
N GLY A 2 4.01 21.98 7.23
CA GLY A 2 3.42 21.63 5.92
C GLY A 2 2.61 20.34 5.99
N LYS A 3 1.50 20.26 5.26
CA LYS A 3 0.72 19.03 5.06
C LYS A 3 1.06 18.44 3.69
N VAL A 4 1.43 17.17 3.65
CA VAL A 4 1.62 16.40 2.41
C VAL A 4 0.49 15.39 2.30
N VAL A 5 -0.04 15.21 1.08
CA VAL A 5 -1.10 14.23 0.79
C VAL A 5 -0.56 13.26 -0.25
N ILE A 6 -0.50 11.99 0.11
CA ILE A 6 -0.10 10.90 -0.78
C ILE A 6 -1.37 10.17 -1.20
N LYS A 7 -1.61 10.08 -2.51
CA LYS A 7 -2.72 9.31 -3.09
C LYS A 7 -2.14 8.01 -3.64
N ILE A 8 -2.59 6.88 -3.12
CA ILE A 8 -2.19 5.55 -3.57
C ILE A 8 -3.39 4.93 -4.29
N PRO A 9 -3.33 4.69 -5.61
CA PRO A 9 -4.41 4.01 -6.30
C PRO A 9 -4.42 2.54 -5.89
N VAL A 10 -5.62 1.93 -5.82
CA VAL A 10 -5.78 0.52 -5.43
C VAL A 10 -4.99 -0.42 -6.34
N SER A 11 -4.88 -0.09 -7.62
CA SER A 11 -4.08 -0.86 -8.59
C SER A 11 -2.59 -0.94 -8.26
N SER A 12 -2.05 -0.01 -7.46
CA SER A 12 -0.65 -0.08 -6.97
C SER A 12 -0.47 -1.03 -5.79
N LEU A 13 -1.57 -1.54 -5.22
CA LEU A 13 -1.58 -2.49 -4.10
C LEU A 13 -2.01 -3.89 -4.55
N GLN A 14 -2.29 -4.08 -5.84
CA GLN A 14 -2.67 -5.38 -6.38
C GLN A 14 -1.46 -6.30 -6.54
N TYR A 15 -1.73 -7.59 -6.56
CA TYR A 15 -0.74 -8.62 -6.90
C TYR A 15 -1.09 -9.27 -8.24
N TRP A 16 -0.10 -9.85 -8.90
CA TRP A 16 -0.33 -10.64 -10.10
C TRP A 16 -0.84 -12.03 -9.72
N ASN A 17 -2.09 -12.34 -10.09
CA ASN A 17 -2.68 -13.64 -9.86
C ASN A 17 -2.31 -14.60 -11.01
N GLU A 18 -1.31 -15.43 -10.79
CA GLU A 18 -0.83 -16.40 -11.78
C GLU A 18 -1.86 -17.48 -12.16
N SER A 19 -2.86 -17.78 -11.33
CA SER A 19 -3.88 -18.77 -11.67
C SER A 19 -4.92 -18.22 -12.65
N LYS A 20 -5.19 -16.91 -12.57
CA LYS A 20 -6.18 -16.22 -13.40
C LYS A 20 -5.56 -15.40 -14.53
N HIS A 21 -4.24 -15.22 -14.51
CA HIS A 21 -3.49 -14.34 -15.41
C HIS A 21 -4.05 -12.90 -15.41
N GLU A 22 -4.36 -12.37 -14.23
CA GLU A 22 -4.89 -11.02 -14.05
C GLU A 22 -4.35 -10.35 -12.79
N TRP A 23 -4.45 -9.02 -12.72
CA TRP A 23 -4.22 -8.28 -11.47
C TRP A 23 -5.40 -8.49 -10.54
N ALA A 24 -5.12 -8.89 -9.30
CA ALA A 24 -6.14 -9.12 -8.28
C ALA A 24 -5.86 -8.27 -7.04
N ASP A 25 -6.93 -7.88 -6.36
CA ASP A 25 -6.83 -7.17 -5.08
C ASP A 25 -6.22 -8.09 -4.03
N ASP A 26 -5.25 -7.58 -3.27
CA ASP A 26 -4.63 -8.31 -2.18
C ASP A 26 -5.63 -8.46 -1.02
N PRO A 27 -6.00 -9.70 -0.62
CA PRO A 27 -6.97 -9.91 0.45
C PRO A 27 -6.39 -9.69 1.86
N CYS A 28 -5.08 -9.48 1.99
CA CYS A 28 -4.38 -9.34 3.25
C CYS A 28 -4.50 -7.92 3.83
N ASP A 29 -4.18 -7.81 5.13
CA ASP A 29 -4.01 -6.52 5.77
C ASP A 29 -2.64 -5.93 5.36
N ILE A 30 -2.66 -4.74 4.77
CA ILE A 30 -1.48 -4.06 4.23
C ILE A 30 -1.00 -3.00 5.22
N GLU A 31 0.26 -3.09 5.67
CA GLU A 31 0.90 -2.07 6.50
C GLU A 31 1.57 -1.00 5.62
N LEU A 32 0.96 0.19 5.54
CA LEU A 32 1.56 1.36 4.90
C LEU A 32 2.58 2.01 5.84
N LEU A 33 3.81 2.14 5.36
CA LEU A 33 4.93 2.75 6.09
C LEU A 33 5.31 4.09 5.46
N VAL A 34 5.38 5.15 6.26
CA VAL A 34 5.80 6.48 5.79
C VAL A 34 6.99 6.97 6.61
N GLY A 35 8.02 7.43 5.90
CA GLY A 35 9.32 7.75 6.46
C GLY A 35 10.13 8.64 5.53
N ALA A 36 11.26 9.15 6.03
CA ALA A 36 12.23 9.86 5.20
C ALA A 36 13.05 8.89 4.33
N SER A 37 13.13 7.61 4.72
CA SER A 37 13.76 6.53 3.96
C SER A 37 13.22 5.17 4.42
N ALA A 38 13.58 4.09 3.72
CA ALA A 38 13.27 2.73 4.17
C ALA A 38 13.88 2.38 5.55
N GLY A 39 14.95 3.06 5.96
CA GLY A 39 15.57 2.90 7.28
C GLY A 39 15.05 3.88 8.35
N ASP A 40 14.22 4.87 7.99
CA ASP A 40 13.66 5.89 8.89
C ASP A 40 12.16 6.00 8.66
N ILE A 41 11.42 5.04 9.22
CA ILE A 41 9.97 4.98 9.20
C ILE A 41 9.40 5.66 10.45
N ARG A 42 8.47 6.59 10.26
CA ARG A 42 7.92 7.43 11.35
C ARG A 42 6.42 7.28 11.55
N LEU A 43 5.70 6.83 10.52
CA LEU A 43 4.27 6.59 10.58
C LEU A 43 3.96 5.21 10.01
N LYS A 44 2.96 4.57 10.60
CA LYS A 44 2.42 3.28 10.17
C LYS A 44 0.91 3.35 10.10
N LYS A 45 0.32 2.69 9.11
CA LYS A 45 -1.14 2.56 9.00
C LYS A 45 -1.50 1.24 8.35
N GLU A 46 -2.28 0.44 9.05
CA GLU A 46 -2.90 -0.75 8.49
C GLU A 46 -4.12 -0.36 7.65
N VAL A 47 -4.23 -0.95 6.46
CA VAL A 47 -5.36 -0.80 5.54
C VAL A 47 -5.76 -2.15 4.98
N LYS A 48 -7.05 -2.27 4.65
CA LYS A 48 -7.60 -3.43 3.94
C LYS A 48 -8.37 -2.96 2.72
N ILE A 49 -8.11 -3.59 1.58
CA ILE A 49 -8.85 -3.35 0.34
C ILE A 49 -10.13 -4.18 0.43
N LYS A 50 -11.28 -3.54 0.21
CA LYS A 50 -12.61 -4.17 0.25
C LYS A 50 -13.14 -4.35 -1.15
#